data_AF-A0A920IBD1-F1
#
_entry.id   AF-A0A920IBD1-F1
#
_cell.length_a   1.000
_cell.length_b   1.000
_cell.length_c   1.000
_cell.angle_alpha   90.00
_cell.angle_beta   90.00
_cell.angle_gamma   90.00
#
_symmetry.space_group_name_H-M   'P 1'
#
loop_
_entity.id
_entity.type
_entity.pdbx_description
1 polymer ?
#
loop_
_entity_poly.entity_id
_entity_poly.type
_entity_poly.pdbx_seq_one_letter_code
_entity_poly.pdbx_strand_id
1 'polypeptide(L)'
;MGITAPRLKETIVNIQVGLFDANDEFIVISLQKNTLEQVAKSRNLFKGAALSMSKVTALLAHEIRNPLAGIKGAAQLLELELGKENQELSHLIVTETDRIIKLLERIEKLSADKPLQLEEINIHEILDHCLMVIEASYGKHLVIQRDFDPSLPMIYADRDLFIQLFLNLFKNASEATEENDNLIN
;
A
#
# COMPACT_ATOMS: atom_id res chain seq x y z
N MET A 1 -41.89 11.96 -42.59
CA MET A 1 -42.14 11.06 -41.45
C MET A 1 -40.81 10.36 -41.15
N GLY A 2 -40.00 10.91 -40.24
CA GLY A 2 -38.66 10.40 -39.95
C GLY A 2 -38.70 9.48 -38.75
N ILE A 3 -38.35 8.21 -38.93
CA ILE A 3 -38.24 7.23 -37.83
C ILE A 3 -36.82 7.38 -37.28
N THR A 4 -36.68 8.03 -36.12
CA THR A 4 -35.41 8.17 -35.43
C THR A 4 -35.05 6.84 -34.76
N ALA A 5 -33.86 6.31 -35.05
CA ALA A 5 -33.36 5.08 -34.42
C ALA A 5 -33.25 5.21 -32.89
N PRO A 6 -33.47 4.13 -32.12
CA PRO A 6 -33.42 4.18 -30.66
C PRO A 6 -32.00 4.52 -30.18
N ARG A 7 -31.87 5.51 -29.30
CA ARG A 7 -30.61 5.84 -28.63
C ARG A 7 -30.22 4.68 -27.70
N LEU A 8 -29.27 3.86 -28.15
CA LEU A 8 -28.64 2.84 -27.30
C LEU A 8 -27.80 3.56 -26.23
N LYS A 9 -28.18 3.39 -24.96
CA LYS A 9 -27.44 3.91 -23.82
C LYS A 9 -26.68 2.77 -23.19
N GLU A 10 -25.36 2.82 -23.22
CA GLU A 10 -24.51 1.83 -22.54
C GLU A 10 -24.86 1.80 -21.05
N THR A 11 -25.13 0.61 -20.53
CA THR A 11 -25.50 0.38 -19.13
C THR A 11 -24.71 -0.81 -18.62
N ILE A 12 -24.03 -0.62 -17.50
CA ILE A 12 -23.31 -1.70 -16.82
C ILE A 12 -24.35 -2.59 -16.12
N VAL A 13 -24.34 -3.87 -16.46
CA VAL A 13 -25.21 -4.89 -15.87
C VAL A 13 -24.36 -6.02 -15.30
N ASN A 14 -24.81 -6.62 -14.21
CA ASN A 14 -24.30 -7.91 -13.79
C ASN A 14 -25.08 -9.00 -14.53
N ILE A 15 -24.34 -9.93 -15.14
CA ILE A 15 -24.90 -11.09 -15.82
C ILE A 15 -24.62 -12.31 -14.96
N GLN A 16 -25.67 -13.02 -14.57
CA GLN A 16 -25.56 -14.35 -13.98
C GLN A 16 -26.18 -15.36 -14.92
N VAL A 17 -25.45 -16.44 -15.17
CA VAL A 17 -25.84 -17.52 -16.06
C VAL A 17 -25.92 -18.80 -15.24
N GLY A 18 -27.04 -19.49 -15.28
CA GLY A 18 -27.24 -20.76 -14.60
C GLY A 18 -28.07 -21.72 -15.43
N LEU A 19 -27.88 -23.01 -15.21
CA LEU A 19 -28.69 -24.06 -15.84
C LEU A 19 -30.07 -24.07 -15.18
N PHE A 20 -31.13 -24.06 -15.98
CA PHE A 20 -32.50 -24.06 -15.47
C PHE A 20 -33.00 -25.47 -15.13
N ASP A 21 -32.53 -26.47 -15.88
CA ASP A 21 -32.96 -27.86 -15.79
C ASP A 21 -31.76 -28.80 -15.89
N ALA A 22 -31.89 -29.99 -15.30
CA ALA A 22 -30.88 -31.04 -15.22
C ALA A 22 -30.53 -31.69 -16.58
N ASN A 23 -31.33 -31.43 -17.62
CA ASN A 23 -31.08 -31.89 -18.98
C ASN A 23 -30.24 -30.91 -19.82
N ASP A 24 -29.74 -29.82 -19.23
CA ASP A 24 -28.93 -28.78 -19.90
C ASP A 24 -29.58 -28.10 -21.12
N GLU A 25 -30.88 -28.33 -21.37
CA GLU A 25 -31.59 -27.77 -22.54
C GLU A 25 -31.85 -26.26 -22.41
N PHE A 26 -31.88 -25.73 -21.19
CA PHE A 26 -32.23 -24.34 -20.94
C PHE A 26 -31.24 -23.65 -20.01
N ILE A 27 -30.80 -22.47 -20.42
CA ILE A 27 -29.94 -21.58 -19.65
C ILE A 27 -30.77 -20.37 -19.21
N VAL A 28 -30.75 -20.07 -17.91
CA VAL A 28 -31.26 -18.80 -17.39
C VAL A 28 -30.15 -17.78 -17.44
N ILE A 29 -30.40 -16.66 -18.11
CA ILE A 29 -29.57 -15.46 -18.06
C ILE A 29 -30.32 -14.41 -17.26
N SER A 30 -29.82 -14.10 -16.06
CA SER A 30 -30.33 -13.02 -15.23
C SER A 30 -29.49 -11.77 -15.45
N LEU A 31 -30.15 -10.67 -15.80
CA LEU A 31 -29.55 -9.35 -16.04
C LEU A 31 -29.98 -8.40 -14.94
N GLN A 32 -29.07 -8.07 -14.02
CA GLN A 32 -29.33 -7.06 -13.00
C GLN A 32 -28.67 -5.74 -13.38
N LYS A 33 -29.50 -4.71 -13.56
CA LYS A 33 -29.03 -3.35 -13.79
C LYS A 33 -28.45 -2.79 -12.50
N ASN A 34 -27.14 -2.62 -12.47
CA ASN A 34 -26.50 -1.86 -11.40
C ASN A 34 -26.73 -0.38 -11.69
N THR A 35 -27.48 0.31 -10.83
CA THR A 35 -27.50 1.78 -10.89
C THR A 35 -26.14 2.29 -10.44
N LEU A 36 -25.58 3.27 -11.15
CA LEU A 36 -24.34 3.95 -10.74
C LEU A 36 -24.41 4.43 -9.28
N GLU A 37 -25.62 4.78 -8.82
CA GLU A 37 -25.94 5.14 -7.45
C GLU A 37 -25.69 4.00 -6.45
N GLN A 38 -26.03 2.75 -6.75
CA GLN A 38 -25.79 1.61 -5.85
C GLN A 38 -24.31 1.29 -5.73
N VAL A 39 -23.58 1.28 -6.85
CA VAL A 39 -22.12 1.07 -6.85
C VAL A 39 -21.41 2.22 -6.15
N ALA A 40 -21.84 3.46 -6.37
CA ALA A 40 -21.31 4.64 -5.70
C ALA A 40 -21.63 4.62 -4.19
N LYS A 41 -22.85 4.24 -3.79
CA LYS A 41 -23.26 4.16 -2.39
C LYS A 41 -22.49 3.08 -1.64
N SER A 42 -22.30 1.89 -2.22
CA SER A 42 -21.44 0.85 -1.63
C SER A 42 -19.99 1.32 -1.51
N ARG A 43 -19.41 1.94 -2.55
CA ARG A 43 -18.06 2.53 -2.48
C ARG A 43 -17.96 3.62 -1.40
N ASN A 44 -18.95 4.49 -1.27
CA ASN A 44 -18.97 5.56 -0.28
C ASN A 44 -19.17 5.04 1.14
N LEU A 45 -19.97 3.99 1.35
CA LEU A 45 -20.11 3.31 2.64
C LEU A 45 -18.81 2.61 3.05
N PHE A 46 -18.17 1.87 2.13
CA PHE A 46 -16.87 1.26 2.38
C PHE A 46 -15.79 2.31 2.67
N LYS A 47 -15.73 3.40 1.88
CA LYS A 47 -14.83 4.53 2.14
C LYS A 47 -15.14 5.19 3.49
N GLY A 48 -16.41 5.47 3.80
CA GLY A 48 -16.81 6.11 5.06
C GLY A 48 -16.50 5.26 6.30
N ALA A 49 -16.70 3.94 6.22
CA ALA A 49 -16.34 3.01 7.27
C ALA A 49 -14.81 2.88 7.43
N ALA A 50 -14.07 2.79 6.32
CA ALA A 50 -12.61 2.73 6.33
C ALA A 50 -11.98 4.03 6.87
N LEU A 51 -12.50 5.19 6.49
CA LEU A 51 -12.05 6.50 6.99
C LEU A 51 -12.39 6.73 8.47
N SER A 52 -13.54 6.23 8.94
CA SER A 52 -13.92 6.31 10.35
C SER A 52 -13.05 5.38 11.21
N MET A 53 -12.83 4.15 10.76
CA MET A 53 -11.90 3.22 11.40
C MET A 53 -10.50 3.81 11.45
N SER A 54 -10.06 4.40 10.34
CA SER A 54 -8.77 5.05 10.20
C SER A 54 -8.52 6.14 11.24
N LYS A 55 -9.45 7.08 11.39
CA LYS A 55 -9.35 8.16 12.40
C LYS A 55 -9.29 7.63 13.83
N VAL A 56 -10.07 6.60 14.15
CA VAL A 56 -10.03 5.93 15.45
C VAL A 56 -8.68 5.25 15.66
N THR A 57 -8.14 4.58 14.63
CA THR A 57 -6.84 3.92 14.76
C THR A 57 -5.69 4.91 14.91
N ALA A 58 -5.74 6.09 14.28
CA ALA A 58 -4.72 7.12 14.47
C ALA A 58 -4.72 7.71 15.89
N LEU A 59 -5.90 7.90 16.50
CA LEU A 59 -6.00 8.32 17.90
C LEU A 59 -5.45 7.26 18.85
N LEU A 60 -5.85 5.99 18.64
CA LEU A 60 -5.36 4.87 19.44
C LEU A 60 -3.86 4.61 19.24
N ALA A 61 -3.32 4.91 18.06
CA ALA A 61 -1.92 4.72 17.77
C ALA A 61 -1.02 5.55 18.70
N HIS A 62 -1.34 6.83 18.88
CA HIS A 62 -0.63 7.66 19.86
C HIS A 62 -0.76 7.13 21.29
N GLU A 63 -1.92 6.61 21.69
CA GLU A 63 -2.13 6.05 23.03
C GLU A 63 -1.42 4.70 23.24
N ILE A 64 -1.20 3.92 22.18
CA ILE A 64 -0.47 2.64 22.22
C ILE A 64 1.04 2.86 22.15
N ARG A 65 1.54 3.89 21.47
CA ARG A 65 2.98 4.24 21.46
C ARG A 65 3.51 4.47 22.86
N ASN A 66 2.74 5.13 23.72
CA ASN A 66 3.16 5.50 25.07
C ASN A 66 3.50 4.29 25.97
N PRO A 67 2.61 3.29 26.16
CA PRO A 67 2.94 2.10 26.92
C PRO A 67 4.04 1.27 26.25
N LEU A 68 4.12 1.22 24.91
CA LEU A 68 5.22 0.52 24.21
C LEU A 68 6.57 1.19 24.46
N ALA A 69 6.64 2.52 24.44
CA ALA A 69 7.87 3.24 24.80
C ALA A 69 8.29 2.94 26.26
N GLY A 70 7.33 2.84 27.17
CA GLY A 70 7.57 2.44 28.56
C GLY A 70 8.09 1.00 28.69
N ILE A 71 7.49 0.04 27.98
CA ILE A 71 7.93 -1.37 27.94
C ILE A 71 9.35 -1.47 27.36
N LYS A 72 9.63 -0.76 26.27
CA LYS A 72 10.97 -0.70 25.68
C LYS A 72 11.99 -0.13 26.66
N GLY A 73 11.67 0.98 27.32
CA GLY A 73 12.57 1.59 28.31
C GLY A 73 12.85 0.66 29.50
N ALA A 74 11.83 -0.02 30.02
CA ALA A 74 11.99 -1.00 31.09
C ALA A 74 12.86 -2.20 30.65
N ALA A 75 12.65 -2.72 29.44
CA ALA A 75 13.49 -3.79 28.88
C ALA A 75 14.95 -3.34 28.67
N GLN A 76 15.17 -2.12 28.16
CA GLN A 76 16.52 -1.58 28.01
C GLN A 76 17.23 -1.39 29.36
N LEU A 77 16.51 -0.97 30.41
CA LEU A 77 17.07 -0.90 31.77
C LEU A 77 17.39 -2.30 32.30
N LEU A 78 16.52 -3.28 32.06
CA LEU A 78 16.78 -4.69 32.41
C LEU A 78 18.02 -5.24 31.68
N GLU A 79 18.26 -4.89 30.41
CA GLU A 79 19.48 -5.32 29.69
C GLU A 79 20.77 -4.86 30.37
N LEU A 80 20.74 -3.70 31.05
CA LEU A 80 21.88 -3.13 31.76
C LEU A 80 22.16 -3.83 33.09
N GLU A 81 21.14 -4.45 33.71
CA GLU A 81 21.23 -5.10 35.02
C GLU A 81 21.37 -6.64 34.94
N LEU A 82 21.03 -7.24 33.79
CA LEU A 82 21.01 -8.69 33.60
C LEU A 82 22.36 -9.25 33.10
N GLY A 83 22.76 -10.41 33.64
CA GLY A 83 23.87 -11.21 33.09
C GLY A 83 23.54 -11.80 31.71
N LYS A 84 24.56 -12.27 30.98
CA LYS A 84 24.45 -12.75 29.57
C LYS A 84 23.28 -13.70 29.29
N GLU A 85 22.87 -14.51 30.26
CA GLU A 85 21.82 -15.54 30.11
C GLU A 85 20.40 -14.94 30.05
N ASN A 86 20.17 -13.76 30.63
CA ASN A 86 18.85 -13.09 30.62
C ASN A 86 18.76 -11.92 29.62
N GLN A 87 19.88 -11.56 28.96
CA GLN A 87 19.89 -10.52 27.93
C GLN A 87 19.08 -10.91 26.69
N GLU A 88 19.01 -12.20 26.35
CA GLU A 88 18.25 -12.68 25.19
C GLU A 88 16.75 -12.35 25.28
N LEU A 89 16.16 -12.53 26.47
CA LEU A 89 14.75 -12.23 26.72
C LEU A 89 14.47 -10.74 26.65
N SER A 90 15.35 -9.92 27.22
CA SER A 90 15.17 -8.47 27.21
C SER A 90 15.33 -7.89 25.80
N HIS A 91 16.30 -8.41 25.04
CA HIS A 91 16.50 -8.06 23.63
C HIS A 91 15.30 -8.47 22.77
N LEU A 92 14.69 -9.62 23.04
CA LEU A 92 13.46 -10.04 22.38
C LEU A 92 12.30 -9.08 22.66
N ILE A 93 12.13 -8.62 23.90
CA ILE A 93 11.10 -7.64 24.27
C ILE A 93 11.31 -6.32 23.52
N VAL A 94 12.54 -5.81 23.46
CA VAL A 94 12.87 -4.59 22.70
C VAL A 94 12.53 -4.77 21.22
N THR A 95 12.94 -5.89 20.63
CA THR A 95 12.75 -6.17 19.20
C THR A 95 11.27 -6.28 18.84
N GLU A 96 10.47 -6.98 19.63
CA GLU A 96 9.03 -7.10 19.40
C GLU A 96 8.29 -5.77 19.63
N THR A 97 8.74 -4.97 20.59
CA THR A 97 8.18 -3.62 20.82
C THR A 97 8.42 -2.72 19.60
N ASP A 98 9.64 -2.75 19.03
CA ASP A 98 9.97 -2.02 17.81
C ASP A 98 9.18 -2.51 16.60
N ARG A 99 8.92 -3.82 16.51
CA ARG A 99 8.05 -4.40 15.48
C ARG A 99 6.63 -3.88 15.59
N ILE A 100 6.05 -3.82 16.79
CA ILE A 100 4.69 -3.30 17.01
C ILE A 100 4.63 -1.82 16.65
N ILE A 101 5.61 -1.00 17.04
CA ILE A 101 5.69 0.42 16.66
C ILE A 101 5.69 0.57 15.13
N LYS A 102 6.47 -0.23 14.40
CA LYS A 102 6.49 -0.21 12.93
C LYS A 102 5.15 -0.62 12.30
N LEU A 103 4.44 -1.58 12.89
CA LEU A 103 3.11 -1.97 12.42
C LEU A 103 2.10 -0.84 12.62
N LEU A 104 2.18 -0.18 13.76
CA LEU A 104 1.33 0.94 14.12
C LEU A 104 1.51 2.15 13.19
N GLU A 105 2.77 2.48 12.86
CA GLU A 105 3.10 3.50 11.85
C GLU A 105 2.51 3.18 10.47
N ARG A 106 2.49 1.90 10.06
CA ARG A 106 1.86 1.50 8.79
C ARG A 106 0.35 1.72 8.82
N ILE A 107 -0.30 1.46 9.94
CA ILE A 107 -1.74 1.65 10.07
C ILE A 107 -2.09 3.15 10.09
N GLU A 108 -1.31 3.99 10.78
CA GLU A 108 -1.48 5.44 10.73
C GLU A 108 -1.35 6.00 9.30
N LYS A 109 -0.43 5.46 8.49
CA LYS A 109 -0.29 5.84 7.07
C LYS A 109 -1.51 5.46 6.22
N LEU A 110 -2.20 4.37 6.55
CA LEU A 110 -3.47 4.01 5.91
C LEU A 110 -4.61 4.95 6.36
N SER A 111 -4.48 5.51 7.56
CA SER A 111 -5.50 6.35 8.18
C SER A 111 -5.41 7.83 7.87
N ALA A 112 -4.23 8.29 7.46
CA ALA A 112 -3.99 9.68 7.17
C ALA A 112 -4.61 10.04 5.81
N ASP A 113 -5.83 10.59 5.86
CA ASP A 113 -6.37 11.50 4.82
C ASP A 113 -5.52 12.78 4.80
N LYS A 114 -4.20 12.66 4.58
CA LYS A 114 -3.34 13.82 4.38
C LYS A 114 -3.70 14.36 2.99
N PRO A 115 -4.10 15.64 2.87
CA PRO A 115 -4.35 16.20 1.55
C PRO A 115 -3.08 16.06 0.70
N LEU A 116 -3.23 15.56 -0.53
CA LEU A 116 -2.14 15.42 -1.48
C LEU A 116 -1.46 16.78 -1.66
N GLN A 117 -0.15 16.82 -1.46
CA GLN A 117 0.65 18.01 -1.72
C GLN A 117 1.16 17.92 -3.15
N LEU A 118 0.29 18.24 -4.09
CA LEU A 118 0.62 18.19 -5.51
C LEU A 118 1.49 19.38 -5.90
N GLU A 119 2.64 19.09 -6.48
CA GLU A 119 3.58 20.05 -7.06
C GLU A 119 4.06 19.55 -8.43
N GLU A 120 4.63 20.47 -9.22
CA GLU A 120 5.30 20.11 -10.46
C GLU A 120 6.66 19.49 -10.14
N ILE A 121 6.86 18.23 -10.52
CA ILE A 121 8.05 17.46 -10.17
C ILE A 121 8.71 16.85 -11.38
N ASN A 122 10.04 16.78 -11.32
CA ASN A 122 10.87 16.04 -12.25
C ASN A 122 11.00 14.59 -11.78
N ILE A 123 10.44 13.66 -12.54
CA ILE A 123 10.49 12.23 -12.18
C ILE A 123 11.92 11.69 -12.12
N HIS A 124 12.85 12.24 -12.92
CA HIS A 124 14.25 11.82 -12.92
C HIS A 124 14.93 12.12 -11.59
N GLU A 125 14.69 13.30 -11.00
CA GLU A 125 15.28 13.68 -9.71
C GLU A 125 14.81 12.77 -8.58
N ILE A 126 13.54 12.33 -8.63
CA ILE A 126 12.97 11.40 -7.66
C ILE A 126 13.63 10.03 -7.80
N LEU A 127 13.72 9.51 -9.02
CA LEU A 127 14.34 8.21 -9.31
C LEU A 127 15.81 8.21 -8.89
N ASP A 128 16.58 9.24 -9.26
CA ASP A 128 17.98 9.36 -8.87
C ASP A 128 18.16 9.40 -7.35
N HIS A 129 17.32 10.16 -6.65
CA HIS A 129 17.32 10.18 -5.18
C HIS A 129 17.05 8.79 -4.59
N CYS A 130 16.02 8.09 -5.08
CA CYS A 130 15.68 6.75 -4.60
C CYS A 130 16.78 5.72 -4.89
N LEU A 131 17.43 5.79 -6.06
CA LEU A 131 18.55 4.92 -6.41
C LEU A 131 19.75 5.13 -5.48
N MET A 132 20.11 6.38 -5.17
CA MET A 132 21.17 6.68 -4.20
C MET A 132 20.89 6.06 -2.81
N VAL A 133 19.63 6.12 -2.36
CA VAL A 133 19.23 5.53 -1.07
C VAL A 133 19.36 4.00 -1.08
N ILE A 134 18.99 3.35 -2.19
CA ILE A 134 19.07 1.89 -2.33
C ILE A 134 20.54 1.42 -2.41
N GLU A 135 21.36 2.09 -3.22
CA GLU A 135 22.81 1.81 -3.34
C GLU A 135 23.52 1.91 -1.97
N ALA A 136 23.14 2.90 -1.15
CA ALA A 136 23.74 3.10 0.17
C ALA A 136 23.25 2.12 1.25
N SER A 137 22.10 1.49 1.07
CA SER A 137 21.42 0.65 2.07
C SER A 137 21.56 -0.84 1.78
N TYR A 138 20.53 -1.45 1.22
CA TYR A 138 20.41 -2.90 1.04
C TYR A 138 20.78 -3.35 -0.38
N GLY A 139 20.93 -2.42 -1.33
CA GLY A 139 21.17 -2.70 -2.74
C GLY A 139 22.63 -2.89 -3.13
N LYS A 140 23.57 -3.08 -2.19
CA LYS A 140 25.01 -3.22 -2.51
C LYS A 140 25.33 -4.43 -3.39
N HIS A 141 24.48 -5.44 -3.38
CA HIS A 141 24.60 -6.65 -4.21
C HIS A 141 23.90 -6.51 -5.57
N LEU A 142 23.16 -5.42 -5.80
CA LEU A 142 22.37 -5.24 -7.02
C LEU A 142 23.20 -4.57 -8.12
N VAL A 143 23.01 -5.04 -9.34
CA VAL A 143 23.43 -4.33 -10.55
C VAL A 143 22.24 -3.49 -11.03
N ILE A 144 22.36 -2.17 -10.91
CA ILE A 144 21.30 -1.22 -11.28
C ILE A 144 21.58 -0.68 -12.69
N GLN A 145 20.70 -0.99 -13.65
CA GLN A 145 20.71 -0.40 -14.98
C GLN A 145 19.69 0.75 -15.06
N ARG A 146 20.14 1.92 -15.51
CA ARG A 146 19.29 3.10 -15.69
C ARG A 146 18.98 3.26 -17.19
N ASP A 147 17.73 3.05 -17.56
CA ASP A 147 17.24 3.27 -18.93
C ASP A 147 16.01 4.19 -18.86
N PHE A 148 16.27 5.48 -18.69
CA PHE A 148 15.23 6.50 -18.59
C PHE A 148 15.12 7.26 -19.90
N ASP A 149 13.91 7.48 -20.40
CA ASP A 149 13.65 8.38 -21.51
C ASP A 149 13.84 9.84 -21.04
N PRO A 150 14.86 10.59 -21.53
CA PRO A 150 15.13 11.96 -21.09
C PRO A 150 14.07 12.97 -21.54
N SER A 151 13.14 12.58 -22.43
CA SER A 151 12.10 13.45 -22.96
C SER A 151 10.84 13.50 -22.10
N LEU A 152 10.79 12.74 -21.00
CA LEU A 152 9.64 12.71 -20.11
C LEU A 152 9.35 14.10 -19.51
N PRO A 153 8.10 14.58 -19.60
CA PRO A 153 7.73 15.89 -19.09
C PRO A 153 7.67 15.90 -17.56
N MET A 154 7.65 17.11 -16.99
CA MET A 154 7.29 17.30 -15.59
C MET A 154 5.88 16.76 -15.32
N ILE A 155 5.66 16.21 -14.13
CA ILE A 155 4.37 15.67 -13.71
C ILE A 155 3.84 16.46 -12.51
N TYR A 156 2.52 16.52 -12.36
CA TYR A 156 1.87 17.15 -11.21
C TYR A 156 1.48 16.08 -10.19
N ALA A 157 2.28 15.93 -9.13
CA ALA A 157 2.19 14.81 -8.21
C ALA A 157 2.72 15.16 -6.80
N ASP A 158 2.43 14.29 -5.84
CA ASP A 158 2.96 14.39 -4.48
C ASP A 158 4.32 13.70 -4.43
N ARG A 159 5.38 14.51 -4.26
CA ARG A 159 6.77 14.07 -4.33
C ARG A 159 7.10 12.97 -3.33
N ASP A 160 6.64 13.10 -2.08
CA ASP A 160 6.95 12.16 -1.00
C ASP A 160 6.28 10.80 -1.24
N LEU A 161 5.07 10.80 -1.79
CA LEU A 161 4.39 9.56 -2.15
C LEU A 161 5.09 8.81 -3.28
N PHE A 162 5.62 9.53 -4.27
CA PHE A 162 6.41 8.93 -5.35
C PHE A 162 7.73 8.37 -4.84
N ILE A 163 8.43 9.10 -3.96
CA ILE A 163 9.64 8.58 -3.29
C ILE A 163 9.32 7.28 -2.55
N GLN A 164 8.25 7.27 -1.76
CA GLN A 164 7.84 6.09 -1.01
C GLN A 164 7.45 4.92 -1.93
N LEU A 165 6.76 5.19 -3.04
CA LEU A 165 6.42 4.20 -4.05
C LEU A 165 7.68 3.52 -4.60
N PHE A 166 8.63 4.31 -5.11
CA PHE A 166 9.84 3.76 -5.73
C PHE A 166 10.74 3.05 -4.73
N LEU A 167 10.94 3.60 -3.52
CA LEU A 167 11.72 2.92 -2.48
C LEU A 167 11.11 1.57 -2.10
N ASN A 168 9.78 1.46 -2.01
CA ASN A 168 9.13 0.18 -1.76
C ASN A 168 9.31 -0.80 -2.92
N LEU A 169 9.19 -0.34 -4.17
CA LEU A 169 9.40 -1.19 -5.34
C LEU A 169 10.85 -1.69 -5.42
N PHE A 170 11.82 -0.81 -5.24
CA PHE A 170 13.24 -1.16 -5.28
C PHE A 170 13.64 -2.06 -4.11
N LYS A 171 13.10 -1.82 -2.93
CA LYS A 171 13.29 -2.71 -1.79
C LYS A 171 12.74 -4.10 -2.09
N ASN A 172 11.51 -4.19 -2.61
CA ASN A 172 10.92 -5.48 -2.98
C ASN A 172 11.74 -6.18 -4.07
N ALA A 173 12.24 -5.44 -5.07
CA ALA A 173 13.12 -5.99 -6.09
C ALA A 173 14.43 -6.50 -5.48
N SER A 174 15.02 -5.77 -4.52
CA SER A 174 16.22 -6.20 -3.80
C SER A 174 15.98 -7.47 -3.00
N GLU A 175 14.86 -7.57 -2.27
CA GLU A 175 14.54 -8.75 -1.46
C GLU A 175 14.19 -9.98 -2.32
N ALA A 176 13.69 -9.75 -3.54
CA ALA A 176 13.39 -10.82 -4.50
C ALA A 176 14.63 -11.30 -5.28
N THR A 177 15.74 -10.55 -5.24
CA THR A 177 16.98 -10.91 -5.94
C THR A 177 17.91 -11.63 -4.96
N GLU A 178 18.29 -12.87 -5.24
CA GLU A 178 19.33 -13.55 -4.44
C GLU A 178 20.71 -12.92 -4.71
N GLU A 179 21.68 -13.13 -3.82
CA GLU A 179 23.02 -12.49 -3.79
C GLU A 179 23.89 -12.70 -5.06
N ASN A 180 23.36 -13.30 -6.13
CA ASN A 180 24.03 -13.52 -7.42
C ASN A 180 23.10 -13.55 -8.65
N ASP A 181 21.84 -13.10 -8.58
CA ASP A 181 21.02 -13.03 -9.79
C ASP A 181 21.31 -11.74 -10.55
N ASN A 182 22.17 -11.83 -11.56
CA ASN A 182 22.26 -10.81 -12.59
C ASN A 182 20.88 -10.75 -13.27
N LEU A 183 20.18 -9.62 -13.12
CA LEU A 183 18.99 -9.32 -13.91
C LEU A 183 19.40 -9.28 -15.39
N ILE A 184 19.19 -10.39 -16.10
CA ILE A 184 19.34 -10.48 -17.56
C ILE A 184 17.93 -10.46 -18.18
N ASN A 185 17.77 -9.51 -19.11
CA ASN A 185 16.66 -9.20 -20.02
C ASN A 185 15.45 -8.45 -19.46
#